data_AF-E1QR08-F1
#
_entry.id   AF-E1QR08-F1
#
_cell.length_a   1.000
_cell.length_b   1.000
_cell.length_c   1.000
_cell.angle_alpha   90.00
_cell.angle_beta   90.00
_cell.angle_gamma   90.00
#
_symmetry.space_group_name_H-M   'P 1'
#
loop_
_entity.id
_entity.type
_entity.pdbx_description
1 polymer ?
#
loop_
_entity_poly.entity_id
_entity_poly.type
_entity_poly.pdbx_seq_one_letter_code
_entity_poly.pdbx_strand_id
1 'polypeptide(L)'
;MSCQECKVGEVKDEDDVIKEGRKFISCILSSLNLKFLAIDNGVKYQAMYYVETTSEHLKEILDQVLNCINGSINSLPDKLRDYLKPRVKSFDDTYVIMFNNEFIAIKATW
;
A
#
# COMPACT_ATOMS: atom_id res chain seq x y z
N MET A 1 4.90 -3.56 15.44
CA MET A 1 3.72 -4.32 14.99
C MET A 1 4.20 -5.37 13.98
N SER A 2 3.70 -6.61 14.03
CA SER A 2 4.16 -7.67 13.13
C SER A 2 3.30 -7.70 11.87
N CYS A 3 3.93 -7.68 10.69
CA CYS A 3 3.22 -7.86 9.43
C CYS A 3 2.54 -9.23 9.40
N GLN A 4 1.22 -9.26 9.24
CA GLN A 4 0.51 -10.52 8.99
C GLN A 4 0.61 -10.89 7.51
N GLU A 5 0.59 -12.19 7.21
CA GLU A 5 0.59 -12.66 5.82
C GLU A 5 -0.68 -12.22 5.09
N CYS A 6 -0.53 -11.27 4.17
CA CYS A 6 -1.60 -10.84 3.28
C CYS A 6 -1.70 -11.77 2.07
N LYS A 7 -2.63 -12.72 2.15
CA LYS A 7 -2.93 -13.65 1.05
C LYS A 7 -3.70 -12.94 -0.07
N VAL A 8 -3.41 -13.36 -1.29
CA VAL A 8 -4.07 -12.89 -2.52
C VAL A 8 -4.76 -14.07 -3.21
N GLY A 9 -5.83 -13.80 -3.94
CA GLY A 9 -6.55 -14.78 -4.74
C GLY A 9 -5.82 -15.18 -6.02
N GLU A 10 -6.51 -15.98 -6.83
CA GLU A 10 -6.07 -16.33 -8.18
C GLU A 10 -6.13 -15.09 -9.10
N VAL A 11 -5.10 -14.91 -9.94
CA VAL A 11 -4.98 -13.77 -10.86
C VAL A 11 -5.07 -14.26 -12.30
N LYS A 12 -6.22 -14.04 -12.96
CA LYS A 12 -6.48 -14.54 -14.33
C LYS A 12 -6.26 -13.48 -15.39
N ASP A 13 -6.67 -12.25 -15.11
CA ASP A 13 -6.62 -11.11 -16.02
C ASP A 13 -6.09 -9.85 -15.33
N GLU A 14 -6.08 -8.72 -16.06
CA GLU A 14 -5.62 -7.45 -15.53
C GLU A 14 -6.53 -6.90 -14.42
N ASP A 15 -7.85 -7.08 -14.53
CA ASP A 15 -8.81 -6.58 -13.54
C ASP A 15 -8.63 -7.32 -12.20
N ASP A 16 -8.30 -8.61 -12.23
CA ASP A 16 -7.89 -9.38 -11.06
C ASP A 16 -6.60 -8.83 -10.42
N VAL A 17 -5.59 -8.44 -11.22
CA VAL A 17 -4.34 -7.84 -10.70
C VAL A 17 -4.64 -6.61 -9.86
N ILE A 18 -5.52 -5.73 -10.34
CA ILE A 18 -5.87 -4.49 -9.63
C ILE A 18 -6.67 -4.79 -8.37
N LYS A 19 -7.68 -5.67 -8.48
CA LYS A 19 -8.52 -6.07 -7.36
C LYS A 19 -7.71 -6.71 -6.25
N GLU A 20 -6.85 -7.67 -6.58
CA GLU A 20 -5.99 -8.35 -5.60
C GLU A 20 -4.88 -7.43 -5.09
N GLY A 21 -4.36 -6.52 -5.92
CA GLY A 21 -3.40 -5.49 -5.50
C GLY A 21 -3.97 -4.55 -4.45
N ARG A 22 -5.21 -4.09 -4.64
CA ARG A 22 -5.92 -3.25 -3.66
C ARG A 22 -6.24 -4.00 -2.38
N LYS A 23 -6.66 -5.26 -2.47
CA LYS A 23 -6.85 -6.13 -1.30
C LYS A 23 -5.55 -6.30 -0.52
N PHE A 24 -4.44 -6.52 -1.22
CA PHE A 24 -3.13 -6.64 -0.61
C PHE A 24 -2.75 -5.35 0.14
N ILE A 25 -2.83 -4.19 -0.51
CA ILE A 25 -2.52 -2.89 0.13
C ILE A 25 -3.40 -2.65 1.36
N SER A 26 -4.71 -2.87 1.23
CA SER A 26 -5.67 -2.71 2.33
C SER A 26 -5.36 -3.65 3.50
N CYS A 27 -4.99 -4.90 3.19
CA CYS A 27 -4.60 -5.88 4.19
C CYS A 27 -3.32 -5.45 4.92
N ILE A 28 -2.30 -4.96 4.22
CA ILE A 28 -1.06 -4.49 4.84
C ILE A 28 -1.36 -3.36 5.83
N LEU A 29 -2.09 -2.32 5.39
CA LEU A 29 -2.44 -1.18 6.24
C LEU A 29 -3.27 -1.61 7.45
N SER A 30 -4.24 -2.51 7.25
CA SER A 30 -5.07 -3.05 8.34
C SER A 30 -4.26 -3.92 9.32
N SER A 31 -3.31 -4.72 8.82
CA SER A 31 -2.45 -5.58 9.65
C SER A 31 -1.51 -4.78 10.56
N LEU A 32 -1.12 -3.59 10.10
CA LEU A 32 -0.37 -2.61 10.87
C LEU A 32 -1.27 -1.73 11.75
N ASN A 33 -2.57 -2.04 11.83
CA ASN A 33 -3.56 -1.29 12.60
C ASN A 33 -3.58 0.21 12.26
N LEU A 34 -3.26 0.55 11.01
CA LEU A 34 -3.28 1.93 10.53
C LEU A 34 -4.71 2.30 10.15
N LYS A 35 -5.17 3.47 10.59
CA LYS A 35 -6.39 4.07 10.06
C LYS A 35 -6.07 4.68 8.71
N PHE A 36 -6.89 4.38 7.70
CA PHE A 36 -6.71 4.93 6.38
C PHE A 36 -8.05 5.22 5.70
N LEU A 37 -8.03 6.20 4.80
CA LEU A 37 -9.11 6.46 3.86
C LEU A 37 -8.70 5.96 2.48
N ALA A 38 -9.45 5.01 1.93
CA ALA A 38 -9.29 4.60 0.54
C ALA A 38 -10.20 5.44 -0.36
N ILE A 39 -9.61 6.19 -1.28
CA ILE A 39 -10.31 7.00 -2.28
C ILE A 39 -10.21 6.26 -3.61
N ASP A 40 -11.35 5.80 -4.10
CA ASP A 40 -11.51 5.20 -5.43
C ASP A 40 -12.55 6.01 -6.20
N ASN A 41 -12.09 6.80 -7.18
CA ASN A 41 -12.95 7.72 -7.91
C ASN A 41 -13.70 7.05 -9.07
N GLY A 42 -13.67 5.73 -9.20
CA GLY A 42 -14.29 5.00 -10.31
C GLY A 42 -13.61 5.25 -11.66
N VAL A 43 -12.57 6.08 -11.70
CA VAL A 43 -11.62 6.14 -12.81
C VAL A 43 -10.87 4.82 -12.80
N LYS A 44 -11.03 4.05 -13.88
CA LYS A 44 -10.37 2.75 -14.07
C LYS A 44 -8.89 2.94 -13.69
N TYR A 45 -8.47 2.22 -12.66
CA TYR A 45 -7.06 2.07 -12.28
C TYR A 45 -6.41 3.20 -11.47
N GLN A 46 -7.11 3.90 -10.56
CA GLN A 46 -6.43 4.73 -9.56
C GLN A 46 -7.12 4.68 -8.19
N ALA A 47 -6.48 4.11 -7.17
CA ALA A 47 -6.87 4.35 -5.78
C ALA A 47 -5.74 4.97 -4.96
N MET A 48 -6.13 5.82 -4.01
CA MET A 48 -5.24 6.46 -3.06
C MET A 48 -5.65 6.09 -1.64
N TYR A 49 -4.70 5.58 -0.87
CA TYR A 49 -4.83 5.24 0.53
C TYR A 49 -4.17 6.34 1.34
N TYR A 50 -4.97 7.10 2.08
CA TYR A 50 -4.48 8.21 2.86
C TYR A 50 -4.39 7.80 4.34
N VAL A 51 -3.19 7.88 4.91
CA VAL A 51 -2.85 7.54 6.28
C VAL A 51 -2.39 8.82 6.97
N GLU A 52 -3.04 9.19 8.07
CA GLU A 52 -2.63 10.33 8.89
C GLU A 52 -1.87 9.86 10.13
N THR A 53 -0.85 10.62 10.49
CA THR A 53 -0.01 10.35 11.66
C THR A 53 0.60 11.63 12.19
N THR A 54 1.22 11.60 13.38
CA THR A 54 2.07 12.70 13.83
C THR A 54 3.39 12.72 13.05
N SER A 55 4.05 13.88 13.01
CA SER A 55 5.38 14.04 12.39
C SER A 55 6.43 13.12 13.01
N GLU A 56 6.33 12.83 14.31
CA GLU A 56 7.22 11.94 15.05
C GLU A 56 7.16 10.48 14.56
N HIS A 57 5.96 10.00 14.18
CA HIS A 57 5.73 8.63 13.74
C HIS A 57 5.76 8.48 12.20
N LEU A 58 5.90 9.57 11.45
CA LEU A 58 5.82 9.57 9.98
C LEU A 58 6.78 8.58 9.33
N LYS A 59 8.06 8.64 9.70
CA LYS A 59 9.09 7.75 9.15
C LYS A 59 8.94 6.31 9.64
N GLU A 60 8.55 6.13 10.90
CA GLU A 60 8.31 4.80 11.48
C GLU A 60 7.20 4.06 10.72
N ILE A 61 6.09 4.74 10.43
CA ILE A 61 4.98 4.15 9.67
C ILE A 61 5.43 3.82 8.24
N LEU A 62 6.17 4.71 7.57
CA LEU A 62 6.75 4.42 6.25
C LEU A 62 7.57 3.13 6.28
N ASP A 63 8.51 3.02 7.22
CA ASP A 63 9.40 1.88 7.32
C ASP A 63 8.63 0.59 7.63
N GLN A 64 7.62 0.65 8.52
CA GLN A 64 6.76 -0.49 8.82
C GLN A 64 5.99 -0.96 7.58
N VAL A 65 5.37 -0.04 6.83
CA VAL A 65 4.62 -0.37 5.61
C VAL A 65 5.53 -0.98 4.55
N LEU A 66 6.71 -0.40 4.30
CA LEU A 66 7.66 -0.93 3.32
C LEU A 66 8.21 -2.30 3.69
N ASN A 67 8.54 -2.50 4.98
CA ASN A 67 8.99 -3.80 5.46
C ASN A 67 7.91 -4.87 5.27
N CYS A 68 6.65 -4.51 5.55
CA CYS A 68 5.49 -5.37 5.33
C CYS A 68 5.32 -5.78 3.86
N ILE A 69 5.39 -4.79 2.96
CA ILE A 69 5.27 -5.01 1.52
C ILE A 69 6.43 -5.89 1.05
N ASN A 70 7.68 -5.52 1.33
CA ASN A 70 8.85 -6.26 0.86
C ASN A 70 8.92 -7.69 1.41
N GLY A 71 8.47 -7.91 2.65
CA GLY A 71 8.39 -9.24 3.25
C GLY A 71 7.34 -10.13 2.58
N SER A 72 6.25 -9.53 2.09
CA SER A 72 5.12 -10.28 1.50
C SER A 72 5.17 -10.37 -0.03
N ILE A 73 5.86 -9.45 -0.71
CA ILE A 73 5.79 -9.33 -2.17
C ILE A 73 6.41 -10.53 -2.90
N ASN A 74 7.38 -11.19 -2.29
CA ASN A 74 8.09 -12.33 -2.90
C ASN A 74 7.26 -13.61 -2.96
N SER A 75 6.19 -13.73 -2.15
CA SER A 75 5.27 -14.87 -2.19
C SER A 75 4.10 -14.67 -3.16
N LEU A 76 3.99 -13.50 -3.79
CA LEU A 76 2.92 -13.18 -4.72
C LEU A 76 3.20 -13.72 -6.13
N PRO A 77 2.16 -13.98 -6.94
CA PRO A 77 2.31 -14.30 -8.36
C PRO A 77 3.06 -13.19 -9.11
N ASP A 78 3.84 -13.56 -10.13
CA ASP A 78 4.73 -12.63 -10.86
C ASP A 78 4.05 -11.35 -11.34
N LYS A 79 2.87 -11.47 -11.97
CA LYS A 79 2.09 -10.31 -12.46
C LYS A 79 1.73 -9.33 -11.33
N LEU A 80 1.37 -9.87 -10.16
CA LEU A 80 0.97 -9.06 -9.02
C LEU A 80 2.19 -8.46 -8.30
N ARG A 81 3.28 -9.21 -8.20
CA ARG A 81 4.57 -8.72 -7.69
C ARG A 81 5.07 -7.52 -8.50
N ASP A 82 5.00 -7.61 -9.82
CA ASP A 82 5.42 -6.51 -10.70
C ASP A 82 4.51 -5.28 -10.56
N TYR A 83 3.19 -5.50 -10.43
CA TYR A 83 2.21 -4.45 -10.19
C TYR A 83 2.41 -3.71 -8.85
N LEU A 84 2.76 -4.46 -7.80
CA LEU A 84 2.93 -3.98 -6.43
C LEU A 84 4.36 -3.56 -6.09
N LYS A 85 5.26 -3.45 -7.06
CA LYS A 85 6.63 -3.02 -6.80
C LYS A 85 6.66 -1.56 -6.31
N PRO A 86 7.01 -1.30 -5.04
CA PRO A 86 6.86 0.03 -4.46
C PRO A 86 7.95 0.99 -4.94
N ARG A 87 7.61 2.26 -5.05
CA ARG A 87 8.52 3.40 -5.26
C ARG A 87 8.16 4.50 -4.27
N VAL A 88 9.14 5.08 -3.60
CA VAL A 88 8.88 6.08 -2.55
C VAL A 88 9.25 7.46 -3.04
N LYS A 89 8.38 8.44 -2.77
CA LYS A 89 8.66 9.87 -2.87
C LYS A 89 8.40 10.54 -1.53
N SER A 90 9.19 11.56 -1.22
CA SER A 90 9.05 12.40 -0.04
C SER A 90 8.73 13.83 -0.44
N PHE A 91 7.75 14.40 0.24
CA PHE A 91 7.39 15.81 0.23
C PHE A 91 7.37 16.27 1.70
N ASP A 92 7.58 17.55 1.96
CA ASP A 92 7.87 18.11 3.30
C ASP A 92 7.24 17.37 4.49
N ASP A 93 5.91 17.18 4.47
CA ASP A 93 5.12 16.54 5.54
C ASP A 93 4.51 15.18 5.14
N THR A 94 4.89 14.62 3.98
CA THR A 94 4.19 13.48 3.37
C THR A 94 5.15 12.51 2.68
N TYR A 95 5.01 11.23 2.97
CA TYR A 95 5.59 10.16 2.15
C TYR A 95 4.54 9.55 1.24
N VAL A 96 4.89 9.35 -0.02
CA VAL A 96 4.04 8.67 -1.01
C VAL A 96 4.72 7.40 -1.48
N ILE A 97 4.11 6.26 -1.17
CA ILE A 97 4.45 4.96 -1.73
C ILE A 97 3.60 4.79 -2.98
N MET A 98 4.24 4.83 -4.14
CA MET A 98 3.62 4.60 -5.43
C MET A 98 3.82 3.14 -5.81
N PHE A 99 2.74 2.49 -6.21
CA PHE A 99 2.77 1.27 -7.00
C PHE A 99 2.53 1.66 -8.46
N ASN A 100 2.16 0.71 -9.32
CA ASN A 100 1.84 1.00 -10.71
C ASN A 100 0.84 2.18 -10.83
N ASN A 101 -0.36 1.95 -10.36
CA ASN A 101 -1.50 2.87 -10.52
C ASN A 101 -2.19 3.16 -9.18
N GLU A 102 -1.57 2.75 -8.08
CA GLU A 102 -2.11 2.79 -6.72
C GLU A 102 -1.12 3.53 -5.81
N PHE A 103 -1.63 4.26 -4.82
CA PHE A 103 -0.80 5.16 -3.99
C PHE A 103 -1.14 5.00 -2.52
N ILE A 104 -0.14 4.93 -1.64
CA ILE A 104 -0.31 5.16 -0.20
C ILE A 104 0.35 6.50 0.12
N ALA A 105 -0.44 7.47 0.57
CA ALA A 105 0.03 8.74 1.08
C ALA A 105 0.00 8.70 2.61
N ILE A 106 1.16 8.77 3.24
CA ILE A 106 1.32 8.86 4.69
C ILE A 106 1.66 10.30 4.99
N LYS A 107 0.75 11.03 5.63
CA LYS A 107 0.87 12.46 5.87
C LYS A 107 0.93 12.77 7.36
N ALA A 108 1.86 13.63 7.73
CA ALA A 108 1.94 14.21 9.06
C ALA A 108 0.84 15.25 9.25
N THR A 109 0.15 15.16 10.38
CA THR A 109 -0.79 16.17 10.89
C THR A 109 -0.21 16.81 12.14
N TRP A 110 -0.46 18.11 12.31
CA TRP A 110 0.02 18.95 13.40
C TRP A 110 -1.05 19.15 14.46
#